data_AF-A0A4R9I8J7-F1
#
_entry.id   AF-A0A4R9I8J7-F1
#
_cell.length_a   1.000
_cell.length_b   1.000
_cell.length_c   1.000
_cell.angle_alpha   90.00
_cell.angle_beta   90.00
_cell.angle_gamma   90.00
#
_symmetry.space_group_name_H-M   'P 1'
#
loop_
_entity.id
_entity.type
_entity.pdbx_description
1 polymer ?
#
loop_
_entity_poly.entity_id
_entity_poly.type
_entity_poly.pdbx_seq_one_letter_code
_entity_poly.pdbx_strand_id
1 'polypeptide(L)'
;MYITFDSSILISDYYLNSKIAELFLENHEMCGYKLLISNVAIEETINKFSEEIKKFNELNKRNLQFILKEYLNSIPQNIIEDLTNKYRYFLNKKFTYSKERPKKPETLAFIFIKI
;
A
#
# COMPACT_ATOMS: atom_id res chain seq x y z
N MET A 1 16.25 12.03 -10.41
CA MET A 1 16.49 11.43 -9.07
C MET A 1 15.36 10.45 -8.77
N TYR A 2 15.58 9.48 -7.87
CA TYR A 2 14.59 8.41 -7.61
C TYR A 2 14.08 8.51 -6.17
N ILE A 3 12.79 8.25 -6.00
CA ILE A 3 12.15 8.11 -4.70
C ILE A 3 11.61 6.69 -4.62
N THR A 4 11.91 6.02 -3.50
CA THR A 4 11.40 4.68 -3.21
C THR A 4 10.60 4.72 -1.93
N PHE A 5 9.44 4.07 -1.93
CA PHE A 5 8.67 3.83 -0.72
C PHE A 5 9.01 2.47 -0.13
N ASP A 6 9.26 2.47 1.17
CA ASP A 6 9.38 1.25 1.96
C ASP A 6 7.98 0.62 2.16
N SER A 7 7.93 -0.70 2.35
CA SER A 7 6.67 -1.40 2.61
C SER A 7 5.97 -0.86 3.86
N SER A 8 6.71 -0.44 4.89
CA SER A 8 6.17 0.20 6.09
C SER A 8 5.35 1.47 5.80
N ILE A 9 5.81 2.33 4.89
CA ILE A 9 5.07 3.55 4.50
C ILE A 9 3.80 3.16 3.73
N LEU A 10 3.91 2.22 2.79
CA LEU A 10 2.78 1.73 1.99
C LEU A 10 1.73 0.98 2.82
N ILE A 11 2.14 0.38 3.94
CA ILE A 11 1.24 -0.26 4.92
C ILE A 11 0.57 0.78 5.79
N SER A 12 1.28 1.85 6.17
CA SER A 12 0.73 2.91 7.03
C SER A 12 -0.34 3.77 6.34
N ASP A 13 -0.24 3.94 5.02
CA ASP A 13 -1.17 4.70 4.20
C ASP A 13 -1.45 3.95 2.90
N TYR A 14 -2.34 2.94 2.99
CA TYR A 14 -2.78 2.21 1.80
C TYR A 14 -3.40 3.17 0.79
N TYR A 15 -3.04 2.99 -0.48
CA TYR A 15 -3.37 3.89 -1.60
C TYR A 15 -2.75 5.29 -1.51
N LEU A 16 -1.96 5.60 -0.47
CA LEU A 16 -1.27 6.89 -0.33
C LEU A 16 -2.25 8.08 -0.43
N ASN A 17 -3.37 7.97 0.28
CA ASN A 17 -4.48 8.95 0.23
C ASN A 17 -4.27 10.11 1.21
N SER A 18 -3.22 10.10 2.02
CA SER A 18 -2.89 11.28 2.82
C SER A 18 -2.61 12.47 1.90
N LYS A 19 -3.05 13.67 2.28
CA LYS A 19 -2.87 14.90 1.49
C LYS A 19 -1.43 15.12 1.04
N ILE A 20 -0.47 14.74 1.89
CA ILE A 20 0.95 14.84 1.59
C ILE A 20 1.33 13.81 0.52
N ALA A 21 0.94 12.54 0.68
CA ALA A 21 1.28 11.50 -0.27
C ALA A 21 0.60 11.71 -1.63
N GLU A 22 -0.66 12.16 -1.65
CA GLU A 22 -1.37 12.54 -2.87
C GLU A 22 -0.63 13.65 -3.62
N LEU A 23 -0.25 14.72 -2.93
CA LEU A 23 0.54 15.81 -3.51
C LEU A 23 1.89 15.32 -4.07
N PHE A 24 2.55 14.39 -3.38
CA PHE A 24 3.77 13.76 -3.88
C PHE A 24 3.51 12.92 -5.14
N LEU A 25 2.46 12.09 -5.15
CA LEU A 25 2.10 11.24 -6.29
C LEU A 25 1.72 12.04 -7.54
N GLU A 26 1.20 13.25 -7.37
CA GLU A 26 0.80 14.11 -8.48
C GLU A 26 1.94 14.97 -9.03
N ASN A 27 2.86 15.40 -8.17
CA ASN A 27 3.85 16.43 -8.53
C ASN A 27 5.29 15.92 -8.67
N HIS A 28 5.56 14.64 -8.35
CA HIS A 28 6.94 14.11 -8.38
C HIS A 28 7.63 14.29 -9.75
N GLU A 29 6.88 14.19 -10.85
CA GLU A 29 7.44 14.36 -12.21
C GLU A 29 7.90 15.78 -12.47
N MET A 30 7.15 16.78 -11.99
CA MET A 30 7.51 18.20 -12.12
C MET A 30 8.80 18.53 -11.37
N CYS A 31 9.10 17.79 -10.30
CA CYS A 31 10.34 17.90 -9.54
C CYS A 31 11.49 17.04 -10.10
N GLY A 32 11.31 16.37 -11.25
CA GLY A 32 12.33 15.50 -11.85
C GLY A 32 12.56 14.18 -11.08
N TYR A 33 11.58 13.78 -10.26
CA TYR A 33 11.61 12.53 -9.50
C TYR A 33 10.82 11.43 -10.21
N LYS A 34 11.41 10.22 -10.22
CA LYS A 34 10.73 8.99 -10.63
C LYS A 34 10.45 8.14 -9.41
N LEU A 35 9.22 7.66 -9.30
CA LEU A 35 8.80 6.76 -8.23
C LEU A 35 9.16 5.32 -8.59
N LEU A 36 9.99 4.71 -7.75
CA LEU A 36 10.40 3.32 -7.87
C LEU A 36 9.87 2.50 -6.72
N ILE A 37 9.56 1.23 -7.00
CA ILE A 37 9.23 0.26 -5.97
C ILE A 37 9.94 -1.06 -6.27
N SER A 38 10.34 -1.77 -5.22
CA SER A 38 10.90 -3.11 -5.35
C SER A 38 9.79 -4.17 -5.35
N ASN A 39 10.01 -5.30 -6.04
CA ASN A 39 9.06 -6.42 -6.00
C ASN A 39 8.84 -6.93 -4.57
N VAL A 40 9.89 -6.93 -3.75
CA VAL A 40 9.80 -7.34 -2.34
C VAL A 40 8.82 -6.43 -1.59
N ALA A 41 8.95 -5.12 -1.75
CA ALA A 41 8.05 -4.16 -1.11
C ALA A 41 6.60 -4.29 -1.62
N ILE A 42 6.39 -4.57 -2.91
CA ILE A 42 5.04 -4.86 -3.44
C ILE A 42 4.46 -6.09 -2.74
N GLU A 43 5.16 -7.23 -2.78
CA GLU A 43 4.63 -8.48 -2.21
C GLU A 43 4.39 -8.38 -0.70
N GLU A 44 5.31 -7.78 0.06
CA GLU A 44 5.15 -7.53 1.49
C GLU A 44 3.89 -6.70 1.78
N THR A 45 3.73 -5.58 1.07
CA THR A 45 2.60 -4.68 1.28
C THR A 45 1.28 -5.34 0.89
N ILE A 46 1.25 -6.10 -0.22
CA ILE A 46 0.06 -6.81 -0.69
C ILE A 46 -0.35 -7.92 0.27
N ASN A 47 0.62 -8.72 0.74
CA ASN A 47 0.36 -9.76 1.74
C ASN A 47 -0.20 -9.15 3.02
N LYS A 48 0.40 -8.05 3.49
CA LYS A 48 -0.07 -7.34 4.68
C LYS A 48 -1.49 -6.81 4.51
N PHE A 49 -1.79 -6.20 3.36
CA PHE A 49 -3.13 -5.68 3.05
C PHE A 49 -4.20 -6.80 3.11
N SER A 50 -3.92 -7.96 2.52
CA SER A 50 -4.82 -9.12 2.58
C SER A 50 -5.01 -9.64 4.00
N GLU A 51 -3.93 -9.73 4.78
CA GLU A 51 -3.98 -10.15 6.18
C GLU A 51 -4.83 -9.20 7.04
N GLU A 52 -4.71 -7.89 6.87
CA GLU A 52 -5.45 -6.91 7.66
C GLU A 52 -6.95 -6.97 7.39
N ILE A 53 -7.35 -7.14 6.12
CA ILE A 53 -8.76 -7.35 5.76
C ILE A 53 -9.29 -8.67 6.36
N LYS A 54 -8.48 -9.74 6.34
CA LYS A 54 -8.85 -11.02 6.98
C LYS A 54 -8.96 -10.89 8.50
N LYS A 55 -8.03 -10.17 9.15
CA LYS A 55 -8.08 -9.88 10.60
C LYS A 55 -9.29 -9.03 10.95
N PHE A 56 -9.66 -8.04 10.13
CA PHE A 56 -10.88 -7.28 10.30
C PHE A 56 -12.11 -8.19 10.29
N ASN A 57 -12.18 -9.14 9.35
CA ASN A 57 -13.23 -10.15 9.32
C ASN A 57 -13.23 -11.04 10.57
N GLU A 58 -12.08 -11.45 11.08
CA GLU A 58 -11.97 -12.25 12.31
C GLU A 58 -12.37 -11.48 13.57
N LEU A 59 -11.96 -10.22 13.70
CA LEU A 59 -12.32 -9.36 14.83
C LEU A 59 -13.82 -9.08 14.83
N ASN A 60 -14.39 -8.77 13.67
CA ASN A 60 -15.83 -8.70 13.50
C ASN A 60 -16.49 -10.01 13.91
N LYS A 61 -15.90 -11.16 13.56
CA LYS A 61 -16.40 -12.48 13.97
C LYS A 61 -16.26 -12.79 15.47
N ARG A 62 -15.29 -12.23 16.19
CA ARG A 62 -15.10 -12.45 17.65
C ARG A 62 -15.97 -11.53 18.49
N ASN A 63 -16.23 -10.31 17.99
CA ASN A 63 -17.18 -9.38 18.61
C ASN A 63 -18.66 -9.79 18.39
N LEU A 64 -18.92 -10.87 17.63
CA LEU A 64 -20.25 -11.41 17.27
C LEU A 64 -21.08 -11.96 18.44
N GLN A 65 -20.55 -12.10 19.66
CA GLN A 65 -21.42 -12.58 20.76
C GLN A 65 -22.51 -11.57 21.16
N PHE A 66 -22.42 -10.30 20.73
CA PHE A 66 -23.32 -9.23 21.21
C PHE A 66 -23.95 -8.32 20.13
N ILE A 67 -23.61 -8.43 18.83
CA ILE A 67 -24.07 -7.49 17.79
C ILE A 67 -25.01 -8.16 16.77
N LEU A 68 -26.13 -7.50 16.45
CA LEU A 68 -27.14 -7.92 15.46
C LEU A 68 -26.53 -8.14 14.06
N LYS A 69 -26.88 -9.27 13.43
CA LYS A 69 -26.42 -9.70 12.09
C LYS A 69 -26.53 -8.63 10.99
N GLU A 70 -27.49 -7.72 11.10
CA GLU A 70 -27.79 -6.68 10.11
C GLU A 70 -26.73 -5.57 10.02
N TYR A 71 -25.84 -5.47 11.02
CA TYR A 71 -24.76 -4.48 11.06
C TYR A 71 -23.37 -5.05 10.69
N LEU A 72 -23.28 -6.33 10.32
CA LEU A 72 -22.02 -7.06 10.20
C LEU A 72 -21.88 -7.76 8.84
N ASN A 73 -21.54 -6.97 7.82
CA ASN A 73 -21.16 -7.53 6.52
C ASN A 73 -19.69 -7.94 6.55
N SER A 74 -19.41 -9.18 6.95
CA SER A 74 -18.10 -9.79 6.69
C SER A 74 -17.77 -9.69 5.20
N ILE A 75 -16.55 -9.29 4.85
CA ILE A 75 -16.12 -9.16 3.47
C ILE A 75 -15.89 -10.57 2.92
N PRO A 76 -16.66 -11.04 1.92
CA PRO A 76 -16.47 -12.37 1.34
C PRO A 76 -15.09 -12.52 0.68
N GLN A 77 -14.54 -13.74 0.66
CA GLN A 77 -13.17 -14.02 0.21
C GLN A 77 -12.88 -13.53 -1.22
N ASN A 78 -13.84 -13.67 -2.14
CA ASN A 78 -13.74 -13.15 -3.51
C ASN A 78 -13.63 -11.62 -3.56
N ILE A 79 -14.28 -10.91 -2.64
CA ILE A 79 -14.15 -9.44 -2.52
C ILE A 79 -12.77 -9.07 -1.96
N ILE A 80 -12.24 -9.84 -1.01
CA ILE A 80 -10.87 -9.63 -0.49
C ILE A 80 -9.84 -9.77 -1.62
N GLU A 81 -9.98 -10.81 -2.46
CA GLU A 81 -9.12 -11.03 -3.62
C GLU A 81 -9.22 -9.89 -4.64
N ASP A 82 -10.43 -9.42 -4.94
CA ASP A 82 -10.64 -8.27 -5.83
C ASP A 82 -9.99 -6.99 -5.27
N LEU A 83 -10.17 -6.69 -3.98
CA LEU A 83 -9.52 -5.55 -3.33
C LEU A 83 -7.99 -5.66 -3.34
N THR A 84 -7.46 -6.86 -3.11
CA THR A 84 -6.02 -7.13 -3.13
C THR A 84 -5.45 -6.92 -4.55
N ASN A 85 -6.18 -7.38 -5.57
CA ASN A 85 -5.80 -7.19 -6.98
C ASN A 85 -5.88 -5.73 -7.41
N LYS A 86 -6.90 -4.99 -6.97
CA LYS A 86 -7.03 -3.54 -7.20
C LYS A 86 -5.86 -2.79 -6.57
N TYR A 87 -5.46 -3.15 -5.36
CA TYR A 87 -4.33 -2.52 -4.71
C TYR A 87 -3.00 -2.84 -5.41
N ARG A 88 -2.80 -4.09 -5.84
CA ARG A 88 -1.66 -4.48 -6.68
C ARG A 88 -1.61 -3.69 -7.97
N TYR A 89 -2.75 -3.53 -8.64
CA TYR A 89 -2.85 -2.73 -9.85
C TYR A 89 -2.49 -1.26 -9.60
N PHE A 90 -2.97 -0.68 -8.50
CA PHE A 90 -2.59 0.67 -8.09
C PHE A 90 -1.07 0.83 -7.94
N LEU A 91 -0.41 -0.07 -7.20
CA LEU A 91 1.04 -0.02 -7.02
C LEU A 91 1.78 -0.11 -8.35
N ASN A 92 1.37 -1.05 -9.22
CA ASN A 92 2.00 -1.25 -10.53
C ASN A 92 1.78 -0.07 -11.49
N LYS A 93 0.69 0.68 -11.31
CA LYS A 93 0.37 1.86 -12.13
C LYS A 93 1.13 3.10 -11.67
N LYS A 94 1.28 3.28 -10.35
CA LYS A 94 1.89 4.47 -9.75
C LYS A 94 3.41 4.38 -9.64
N PHE A 95 3.96 3.18 -9.55
CA PHE A 95 5.40 2.96 -9.38
C PHE A 95 6.02 2.29 -10.60
N THR A 96 7.21 2.74 -10.98
CA THR A 96 8.00 2.05 -11.99
C THR A 96 8.80 0.91 -11.35
N TYR A 97 8.76 -0.26 -11.97
CA TYR A 97 9.52 -1.42 -11.52
C TYR A 97 11.02 -1.20 -11.63
N SER A 98 11.74 -1.42 -10.53
CA SER A 98 13.20 -1.56 -10.56
C SER A 98 13.57 -3.02 -10.38
N LYS A 99 14.00 -3.69 -11.46
CA LYS A 99 14.54 -5.07 -11.41
C LYS A 99 15.87 -5.15 -10.65
N GLU A 100 16.56 -4.02 -10.52
CA GLU A 100 17.82 -3.90 -9.79
C GLU A 100 17.66 -2.87 -8.67
N ARG A 101 18.21 -3.11 -7.47
CA ARG A 101 18.51 -1.99 -6.57
C ARG A 101 19.46 -1.08 -7.36
N PRO A 102 19.21 0.23 -7.49
CA PRO A 102 20.16 1.12 -8.14
C PRO A 102 21.54 0.92 -7.49
N LYS A 103 22.54 0.59 -8.31
CA LYS A 103 23.91 0.32 -7.87
C LYS A 103 24.50 1.63 -7.30
N LYS A 104 24.42 1.75 -5.97
CA LYS A 104 24.90 2.85 -5.12
C LYS A 104 24.26 4.23 -5.37
N PRO A 105 24.11 5.03 -4.30
CA PRO A 105 23.17 6.14 -4.28
C PRO A 105 23.93 7.45 -4.41
N GLU A 106 23.88 8.10 -5.56
CA GLU A 106 24.26 9.52 -5.60
C GLU A 106 23.11 10.43 -5.17
N THR A 107 21.88 9.91 -4.99
CA THR A 107 20.76 10.64 -4.39
C THR A 107 19.54 9.71 -4.25
N LEU A 108 19.52 8.86 -3.21
CA LEU A 108 18.27 8.30 -2.70
C LEU A 108 17.79 9.24 -1.61
N ALA A 109 16.78 10.08 -1.89
CA ALA A 109 16.06 10.73 -0.82
C ALA A 109 15.14 9.68 -0.19
N PHE A 110 15.56 9.12 0.93
CA PHE A 110 14.66 8.42 1.84
C PHE A 110 13.78 9.46 2.49
N ILE A 111 12.61 9.70 1.90
CA ILE A 111 11.60 10.55 2.52
C ILE A 111 10.93 9.72 3.60
N PHE A 112 11.43 9.82 4.83
CA PHE A 112 10.74 9.37 6.03
C PHE A 112 9.69 10.43 6.40
N ILE A 113 8.54 10.42 5.74
CA ILE A 113 7.38 11.17 6.25
C ILE A 113 6.85 10.37 7.44
N LYS A 114 7.12 10.86 8.64
CA LYS A 114 6.40 10.46 9.85
C LYS A 114 5.05 11.18 9.81
N ILE A 115 3.99 10.45 9.48
CA ILE A 115 2.60 10.93 9.61
C ILE A 115 2.20 10.81 11.08
#